data_AF-A0A3A0AC27-F1
#
_entry.id   AF-A0A3A0AC27-F1
#
_cell.length_a   1.000
_cell.length_b   1.000
_cell.length_c   1.000
_cell.angle_alpha   90.00
_cell.angle_beta   90.00
_cell.angle_gamma   90.00
#
_symmetry.space_group_name_H-M   'P 1'
#
loop_
_entity.id
_entity.type
_entity.pdbx_description
1 polymer ?
#
loop_
_entity_poly.entity_id
_entity_poly.type
_entity_poly.pdbx_seq_one_letter_code
_entity_poly.pdbx_strand_id
1 'polypeptide(L)'
;GTANSLAREFGLARPNPLHADFLLEVSQALARGRVQAMDVGRCADGRYWLLWASAGVDGFMVRQIEPRPPWFKRLGAAAYAAKALFVLPQFRGVQAIVSVARETGAGETVESETVEGEFVLLNVSNCRMFAGGELLLNREAVLDDGCFEVWLFQGRDWPQVVSYVLDIRNAAHLDHPQVRYLRGQRIHIHTTPPIDYHLDGEPGGVTDLTTVLEPLALRILVPDSAPPNLFSQPGLALPGVSP
;
A
#
# COMPACT_ATOMS: atom_id res chain seq x y z
N GLY A 1 -11.88 -5.31 -10.81
CA GLY A 1 -10.82 -4.59 -11.54
C GLY A 1 -9.65 -5.53 -11.81
N THR A 2 -8.48 -5.02 -12.21
CA THR A 2 -7.31 -5.85 -12.59
C THR A 2 -6.39 -6.18 -11.41
N ALA A 3 -6.18 -5.24 -10.48
CA ALA A 3 -5.27 -5.44 -9.33
C ALA A 3 -5.97 -6.05 -8.10
N ASN A 4 -7.05 -5.43 -7.63
CA ASN A 4 -7.85 -5.86 -6.47
C ASN A 4 -6.98 -6.16 -5.22
N SER A 5 -6.02 -5.29 -4.88
CA SER A 5 -5.05 -5.52 -3.79
C SER A 5 -5.69 -5.90 -2.46
N LEU A 6 -6.73 -5.18 -2.02
CA LEU A 6 -7.41 -5.49 -0.75
C LEU A 6 -8.09 -6.87 -0.78
N ALA A 7 -8.63 -7.30 -1.92
CA ALA A 7 -9.20 -8.64 -2.03
C ALA A 7 -8.12 -9.73 -1.86
N ARG A 8 -6.86 -9.43 -2.22
CA ARG A 8 -5.72 -10.33 -2.03
C ARG A 8 -5.29 -10.41 -0.59
N GLU A 9 -5.35 -9.32 0.17
CA GLU A 9 -5.19 -9.34 1.63
C GLU A 9 -6.18 -10.32 2.27
N PHE A 10 -7.42 -10.36 1.77
CA PHE A 10 -8.47 -11.24 2.27
C PHE A 10 -8.41 -12.68 1.75
N GLY A 11 -7.42 -13.03 0.93
CA GLY A 11 -7.31 -14.36 0.34
C GLY A 11 -8.44 -14.72 -0.63
N LEU A 12 -9.12 -13.73 -1.22
CA LEU A 12 -10.21 -13.96 -2.16
C LEU A 12 -9.71 -14.42 -3.53
N ALA A 13 -10.52 -15.25 -4.20
CA ALA A 13 -10.25 -15.74 -5.54
C ALA A 13 -10.07 -14.60 -6.55
N ARG A 14 -9.11 -14.76 -7.49
CA ARG A 14 -8.90 -13.81 -8.58
C ARG A 14 -9.92 -14.03 -9.70
N PRO A 15 -10.25 -12.99 -10.48
CA PRO A 15 -10.90 -13.17 -11.77
C PRO A 15 -10.08 -14.15 -12.62
N ASN A 16 -10.67 -15.30 -12.94
CA ASN A 16 -10.04 -16.34 -13.73
C ASN A 16 -11.02 -16.78 -14.83
N PRO A 17 -10.70 -16.60 -16.13
CA PRO A 17 -11.57 -17.01 -17.22
C PRO A 17 -11.91 -18.50 -17.23
N LEU A 18 -11.06 -19.34 -16.62
CA LEU A 18 -11.27 -20.78 -16.48
C LEU A 18 -12.09 -21.16 -15.24
N HIS A 19 -12.36 -20.19 -14.35
CA HIS A 19 -13.16 -20.37 -13.15
C HIS A 19 -14.25 -19.30 -13.12
N ALA A 20 -15.28 -19.50 -13.96
CA ALA A 20 -16.35 -18.53 -14.17
C ALA A 20 -17.15 -18.22 -12.88
N ASP A 21 -17.16 -19.15 -11.92
CA ASP A 21 -17.93 -19.05 -10.68
C ASP A 21 -17.21 -18.24 -9.58
N PHE A 22 -16.04 -17.65 -9.84
CA PHE A 22 -15.28 -16.90 -8.83
C PHE A 22 -16.11 -15.78 -8.18
N LEU A 23 -17.01 -15.12 -8.91
CA LEU A 23 -17.87 -14.08 -8.36
C LEU A 23 -18.87 -14.65 -7.34
N LEU A 24 -19.41 -15.83 -7.61
CA LEU A 24 -20.32 -16.51 -6.69
C LEU A 24 -19.57 -16.95 -5.43
N GLU A 25 -18.38 -17.53 -5.60
CA GLU A 25 -17.50 -17.93 -4.50
C GLU A 25 -17.15 -16.74 -3.59
N VAL A 26 -16.70 -15.63 -4.17
CA VAL A 26 -16.39 -14.39 -3.44
C VAL A 26 -17.63 -13.84 -2.74
N SER A 27 -18.78 -13.83 -3.41
CA SER A 27 -20.04 -13.33 -2.82
C SER A 27 -20.49 -14.18 -1.63
N GLN A 28 -20.38 -15.51 -1.74
CA GLN A 28 -20.69 -16.44 -0.67
C GLN A 28 -19.71 -16.31 0.51
N ALA A 29 -18.42 -16.14 0.23
CA ALA A 29 -17.40 -15.92 1.26
C ALA A 29 -17.67 -14.62 2.04
N LEU A 30 -18.06 -13.54 1.35
CA LEU A 30 -18.44 -12.29 1.97
C LEU A 30 -19.75 -12.41 2.76
N ALA A 31 -20.75 -13.13 2.24
CA ALA A 31 -22.03 -13.32 2.91
C ALA A 31 -21.93 -14.09 4.24
N ARG A 32 -20.91 -14.94 4.39
CA ARG A 32 -20.59 -15.63 5.65
C ARG A 32 -19.64 -14.86 6.56
N GLY A 33 -19.05 -13.79 6.05
CA GLY A 33 -18.02 -13.03 6.72
C GLY A 33 -18.54 -12.13 7.84
N ARG A 34 -17.70 -11.16 8.19
CA ARG A 34 -17.90 -10.25 9.32
C ARG A 34 -17.57 -8.82 8.93
N VAL A 35 -18.22 -7.87 9.58
CA VAL A 35 -17.88 -6.44 9.45
C VAL A 35 -16.66 -6.15 10.32
N GLN A 36 -15.61 -5.57 9.73
CA GLN A 36 -14.45 -5.04 10.46
C GLN A 36 -14.36 -3.53 10.24
N ALA A 37 -13.99 -2.79 11.28
CA ALA A 37 -13.35 -1.51 11.14
C ALA A 37 -11.91 -1.65 10.61
N MET A 38 -11.42 -0.60 9.97
CA MET A 38 -10.10 -0.52 9.38
C MET A 38 -9.62 0.92 9.50
N ASP A 39 -8.35 1.08 9.81
CA ASP A 39 -7.68 2.37 9.77
C ASP A 39 -7.61 2.88 8.32
N VAL A 40 -7.55 4.19 8.15
CA VAL A 40 -7.34 4.80 6.83
C VAL A 40 -6.40 5.98 6.95
N GLY A 41 -5.76 6.34 5.84
CA GLY A 41 -5.01 7.57 5.79
C GLY A 41 -5.82 8.74 5.28
N ARG A 42 -5.59 9.90 5.89
CA ARG A 42 -6.15 11.18 5.48
C ARG A 42 -5.03 12.17 5.19
N CYS A 43 -5.01 12.67 3.97
CA CYS A 43 -4.12 13.74 3.55
C CYS A 43 -4.54 15.09 4.18
N ALA A 44 -3.59 16.01 4.29
CA ALA A 44 -3.85 17.35 4.83
C ALA A 44 -4.91 18.15 4.03
N ASP A 45 -5.12 17.82 2.76
CA ASP A 45 -6.14 18.41 1.90
C ASP A 45 -7.52 17.74 1.99
N GLY A 46 -7.68 16.76 2.88
CA GLY A 46 -8.94 16.06 3.16
C GLY A 46 -9.20 14.82 2.31
N ARG A 47 -8.32 14.47 1.36
CA ARG A 47 -8.44 13.19 0.63
C ARG A 47 -8.07 12.01 1.50
N TYR A 48 -8.67 10.86 1.22
CA TYR A 48 -8.44 9.61 1.94
C TYR A 48 -7.80 8.56 1.04
N TRP A 49 -7.07 7.64 1.66
CA TRP A 49 -6.50 6.45 1.05
C TRP A 49 -6.57 5.27 2.03
N LEU A 50 -6.64 4.06 1.50
CA LEU A 50 -6.96 2.83 2.23
C LEU A 50 -5.75 1.93 2.40
N LEU A 51 -4.96 1.75 1.33
CA LEU A 51 -3.91 0.74 1.26
C LEU A 51 -2.54 1.38 1.35
N TRP A 52 -2.25 2.36 0.50
CA TRP A 52 -0.98 3.09 0.59
C TRP A 52 -1.01 4.45 -0.11
N ALA A 53 -0.19 5.36 0.41
CA ALA A 53 0.24 6.58 -0.25
C ALA A 53 1.74 6.49 -0.51
N SER A 54 2.18 6.84 -1.71
CA SER A 54 3.58 6.60 -2.08
C SER A 54 4.11 7.56 -3.13
N ALA A 55 5.41 7.84 -3.04
CA ALA A 55 6.17 8.67 -3.96
C ALA A 55 7.48 7.97 -4.37
N GLY A 56 8.02 8.36 -5.52
CA GLY A 56 9.21 7.76 -6.11
C GLY A 56 8.86 7.00 -7.38
N VAL A 57 9.43 5.81 -7.54
CA VAL A 57 9.31 5.04 -8.79
C VAL A 57 7.86 4.68 -9.13
N ASP A 58 7.03 4.41 -8.13
CA ASP A 58 5.62 4.07 -8.30
C ASP A 58 4.74 5.27 -8.62
N GLY A 59 4.95 6.42 -7.96
CA GLY A 59 4.34 7.70 -8.35
C GLY A 59 4.67 8.07 -9.80
N PHE A 60 5.95 7.94 -10.19
CA PHE A 60 6.40 8.10 -11.57
C PHE A 60 5.69 7.13 -12.53
N MET A 61 5.59 5.84 -12.19
CA MET A 61 4.89 4.85 -13.00
C MET A 61 3.40 5.17 -13.15
N VAL A 62 2.70 5.53 -12.07
CA VAL A 62 1.28 5.89 -12.11
C VAL A 62 1.07 7.07 -13.06
N ARG A 63 1.91 8.11 -12.98
CA ARG A 63 1.80 9.29 -13.86
C ARG A 63 2.05 8.98 -15.34
N GLN A 64 3.02 8.12 -15.65
CA GLN A 64 3.37 7.76 -17.03
C GLN A 64 2.41 6.72 -17.63
N ILE A 65 1.74 5.93 -16.78
CA ILE A 65 0.90 4.82 -17.22
C ILE A 65 -0.58 5.19 -17.26
N GLU A 66 -1.04 6.10 -16.40
CA GLU A 66 -2.42 6.61 -16.38
C GLU A 66 -2.60 7.93 -17.18
N PRO A 67 -3.72 8.13 -17.90
CA PRO A 67 -4.88 7.24 -18.01
C PRO A 67 -4.66 6.10 -19.02
N ARG A 68 -4.95 4.86 -18.62
CA ARG A 68 -4.88 3.69 -19.52
C ARG A 68 -6.03 3.68 -20.53
N PRO A 69 -5.75 3.52 -21.83
CA PRO A 69 -6.78 3.18 -22.81
C PRO A 69 -7.52 1.89 -22.41
N PRO A 70 -8.84 1.76 -22.64
CA PRO A 70 -9.62 0.58 -22.26
C PRO A 70 -9.08 -0.75 -22.80
N TRP A 71 -8.42 -0.75 -23.96
CA TRP A 71 -7.78 -1.92 -24.54
C TRP A 71 -6.54 -2.39 -23.76
N PHE A 72 -5.84 -1.48 -23.09
CA PHE A 72 -4.66 -1.80 -22.27
C PHE A 72 -5.05 -2.59 -21.01
N LYS A 73 -6.27 -2.38 -20.50
CA LYS A 73 -6.83 -3.16 -19.38
C LYS A 73 -7.03 -4.64 -19.73
N ARG A 74 -7.19 -4.97 -21.03
CA ARG A 74 -7.36 -6.34 -21.53
C ARG A 74 -6.06 -7.12 -21.70
N LEU A 75 -4.92 -6.42 -21.84
CA LEU A 75 -3.60 -7.05 -21.97
C LEU A 75 -2.99 -7.48 -20.63
N GLY A 76 -3.67 -7.18 -19.52
CA GLY A 76 -3.34 -7.67 -18.18
C GLY A 76 -2.00 -7.18 -17.64
N ALA A 77 -1.46 -7.93 -16.66
CA ALA A 77 -0.24 -7.58 -15.94
C ALA A 77 1.02 -7.55 -16.84
N ALA A 78 1.06 -8.33 -17.91
CA ALA A 78 2.22 -8.42 -18.80
C ALA A 78 2.47 -7.12 -19.58
N ALA A 79 1.41 -6.48 -20.12
CA ALA A 79 1.55 -5.20 -20.79
C ALA A 79 1.91 -4.07 -19.81
N TYR A 80 1.42 -4.13 -18.58
CA TYR A 80 1.83 -3.21 -17.53
C TYR A 80 3.33 -3.35 -17.22
N ALA A 81 3.81 -4.58 -17.03
CA ALA A 81 5.23 -4.86 -16.79
C ALA A 81 6.12 -4.41 -17.95
N ALA A 82 5.71 -4.65 -19.20
CA ALA A 82 6.45 -4.21 -20.38
C ALA A 82 6.55 -2.68 -20.46
N LYS A 83 5.43 -1.96 -20.24
CA LYS A 83 5.43 -0.49 -20.22
C LYS A 83 6.26 0.05 -19.06
N ALA A 84 6.16 -0.56 -17.88
CA ALA A 84 6.98 -0.22 -16.73
C ALA A 84 8.48 -0.34 -17.07
N LEU A 85 8.91 -1.47 -17.66
CA LEU A 85 10.31 -1.68 -18.04
C LEU A 85 10.81 -0.66 -19.08
N PHE A 86 9.91 -0.17 -19.95
CA PHE A 86 10.25 0.85 -20.94
C PHE A 86 10.45 2.26 -20.34
N VAL A 87 9.63 2.64 -19.34
CA VAL A 87 9.70 3.99 -18.74
C VAL A 87 10.66 4.06 -17.54
N LEU A 88 10.85 2.94 -16.84
CA LEU A 88 11.64 2.85 -15.62
C LEU A 88 13.08 3.39 -15.77
N PRO A 89 13.79 3.23 -16.90
CA PRO A 89 15.12 3.82 -17.10
C PRO A 89 15.20 5.35 -17.00
N GLN A 90 14.07 6.03 -17.19
CA GLN A 90 13.95 7.49 -17.10
C GLN A 90 13.84 7.96 -15.64
N PHE A 91 13.51 7.06 -14.72
CA PHE A 91 13.41 7.37 -13.30
C PHE A 91 14.80 7.54 -12.67
N ARG A 92 14.86 8.46 -11.71
CA ARG A 92 16.02 8.71 -10.84
C ARG A 92 15.51 8.84 -9.42
N GLY A 93 16.34 8.44 -8.47
CA GLY A 93 16.09 8.65 -7.06
C GLY A 93 15.92 10.13 -6.74
N VAL A 94 15.24 10.39 -5.64
CA VAL A 94 14.88 11.75 -5.21
C VAL A 94 15.49 12.03 -3.84
N GLN A 95 15.98 13.25 -3.64
CA GLN A 95 16.33 13.71 -2.30
C GLN A 95 15.05 13.96 -1.51
N ALA A 96 14.94 13.35 -0.32
CA ALA A 96 13.76 13.47 0.51
C ALA A 96 14.11 13.64 1.99
N ILE A 97 13.24 14.35 2.70
CA ILE A 97 13.19 14.40 4.15
C ILE A 97 11.85 13.80 4.55
N VAL A 98 11.88 12.70 5.29
CA VAL A 98 10.70 12.00 5.78
C VAL A 98 10.64 12.12 7.29
N SER A 99 9.57 12.71 7.79
CA SER A 99 9.30 12.79 9.23
C SER A 99 8.15 11.86 9.58
N VAL A 100 8.39 11.00 10.57
CA VAL A 100 7.43 10.04 11.10
C VAL A 100 7.21 10.39 12.56
N ALA A 101 5.97 10.73 12.93
CA ALA A 101 5.59 10.94 14.32
C ALA A 101 4.71 9.78 14.79
N ARG A 102 5.05 9.28 15.98
CA ARG A 102 4.37 8.19 16.66
C ARG A 102 3.93 8.64 18.05
N GLU A 103 2.64 8.50 18.32
CA GLU A 103 2.11 8.61 19.69
C GLU A 103 2.32 7.29 20.42
N THR A 104 2.97 7.36 21.59
CA THR A 104 3.20 6.23 22.49
C THR A 104 2.51 6.47 23.83
N GLY A 105 1.90 5.42 24.39
CA GLY A 105 1.07 5.52 25.60
C GLY A 105 -0.32 6.14 25.34
N ALA A 106 -1.04 6.50 26.40
CA ALA A 106 -2.37 7.12 26.32
C ALA A 106 -2.29 8.61 25.90
N GLY A 107 -1.59 8.90 24.79
CA GLY A 107 -1.39 10.26 24.26
C GLY A 107 -0.32 11.09 24.99
N GLU A 108 0.58 10.46 25.74
CA GLU A 108 1.50 11.16 26.64
C GLU A 108 2.86 11.50 26.00
N THR A 109 3.34 10.70 25.05
CA THR A 109 4.64 10.94 24.39
C THR A 109 4.50 10.87 22.87
N VAL A 110 5.04 11.88 22.18
CA VAL A 110 5.20 11.88 20.73
C VAL A 110 6.67 11.62 20.43
N GLU A 111 6.98 10.41 19.97
CA GLU A 111 8.28 10.11 19.38
C GLU A 111 8.28 10.58 17.92
N SER A 112 9.35 11.22 17.48
CA SER A 112 9.49 11.61 16.08
C SER A 112 10.86 11.22 15.55
N GLU A 113 10.86 10.55 14.41
CA GLU A 113 12.07 10.22 13.65
C GLU A 113 12.04 10.96 12.31
N THR A 114 13.18 11.55 11.96
CA THR A 114 13.40 12.17 10.66
C THR A 114 14.52 11.43 9.93
N VAL A 115 14.24 11.00 8.71
CA VAL A 115 15.21 10.37 7.82
C VAL A 115 15.39 11.25 6.60
N GLU A 116 16.65 11.59 6.32
CA GLU A 116 17.05 12.34 5.14
C GLU A 116 17.93 11.47 4.24
N GLY A 117 17.77 11.59 2.92
CA GLY A 117 18.61 10.91 1.96
C GLY A 117 18.01 10.85 0.57
N GLU A 118 18.60 10.00 -0.25
CA GLU A 118 18.16 9.77 -1.63
C GLU A 118 17.42 8.44 -1.74
N PHE A 119 16.21 8.47 -2.30
CA PHE A 119 15.30 7.34 -2.28
C PHE A 119 14.73 7.03 -3.66
N VAL A 120 14.54 5.75 -3.94
CA VAL A 120 13.80 5.27 -5.11
C VAL A 120 12.33 4.99 -4.80
N LEU A 121 11.99 4.77 -3.54
CA LEU A 121 10.62 4.53 -3.08
C LEU A 121 10.42 5.05 -1.66
N LEU A 122 9.35 5.83 -1.48
CA LEU A 122 8.89 6.41 -0.23
C LEU A 122 7.44 5.97 -0.02
N ASN A 123 7.23 4.87 0.69
CA ASN A 123 5.93 4.21 0.79
C ASN A 123 5.36 4.30 2.20
N VAL A 124 4.14 4.82 2.33
CA VAL A 124 3.34 4.80 3.56
C VAL A 124 2.19 3.83 3.33
N SER A 125 2.18 2.72 4.05
CA SER A 125 1.25 1.60 3.88
C SER A 125 0.38 1.39 5.11
N ASN A 126 -0.85 1.00 4.85
CA ASN A 126 -1.82 0.45 5.79
C ASN A 126 -2.21 -0.97 5.35
N CYS A 127 -1.30 -1.68 4.68
CA CYS A 127 -1.54 -3.03 4.15
C CYS A 127 -0.24 -3.83 4.09
N ARG A 128 -0.36 -5.14 3.93
CA ARG A 128 0.78 -6.07 3.83
C ARG A 128 1.35 -6.10 2.43
N MET A 129 0.49 -5.95 1.42
CA MET A 129 0.77 -6.24 0.03
C MET A 129 0.79 -4.97 -0.84
N PHE A 130 1.91 -4.74 -1.51
CA PHE A 130 2.15 -3.63 -2.41
C PHE A 130 2.09 -4.05 -3.90
N ALA A 131 2.13 -3.06 -4.82
CA ALA A 131 2.22 -3.25 -6.26
C ALA A 131 1.11 -4.15 -6.86
N GLY A 132 -0.16 -3.83 -6.58
CA GLY A 132 -1.29 -4.63 -7.05
C GLY A 132 -1.47 -5.96 -6.27
N GLY A 133 -0.83 -6.05 -5.11
CA GLY A 133 -0.86 -7.18 -4.21
C GLY A 133 0.16 -8.27 -4.57
N GLU A 134 1.15 -7.98 -5.41
CA GLU A 134 2.16 -8.95 -5.87
C GLU A 134 3.41 -9.00 -4.98
N LEU A 135 3.64 -7.96 -4.17
CA LEU A 135 4.82 -7.85 -3.32
C LEU A 135 4.39 -7.77 -1.85
N LEU A 136 4.88 -8.67 -1.01
CA LEU A 136 4.59 -8.68 0.43
C LEU A 136 5.65 -7.84 1.16
N LEU A 137 5.28 -6.64 1.63
CA LEU A 137 6.19 -5.78 2.38
C LEU A 137 6.32 -6.24 3.83
N ASN A 138 5.20 -6.52 4.51
CA ASN A 138 5.20 -6.96 5.89
C ASN A 138 4.06 -7.94 6.15
N ARG A 139 4.38 -9.17 6.57
CA ARG A 139 3.35 -10.17 6.94
C ARG A 139 2.67 -9.86 8.26
N GLU A 140 3.31 -9.07 9.11
CA GLU A 140 2.86 -8.75 10.45
C GLU A 140 2.05 -7.46 10.51
N ALA A 141 1.99 -6.68 9.42
CA ALA A 141 1.16 -5.47 9.39
C ALA A 141 -0.31 -5.81 9.65
N VAL A 142 -0.98 -4.94 10.40
CA VAL A 142 -2.36 -5.11 10.85
C VAL A 142 -3.16 -3.90 10.39
N LEU A 143 -4.39 -4.12 9.92
CA LEU A 143 -5.17 -3.04 9.27
C LEU A 143 -5.93 -2.12 10.26
N ASP A 144 -5.86 -2.40 11.56
CA ASP A 144 -6.65 -1.75 12.62
C ASP A 144 -5.84 -1.54 13.92
N ASP A 145 -4.51 -1.51 13.84
CA ASP A 145 -3.62 -1.38 15.00
C ASP A 145 -3.19 0.06 15.28
N GLY A 146 -3.76 1.03 14.56
CA GLY A 146 -3.56 2.45 14.78
C GLY A 146 -2.19 2.95 14.33
N CYS A 147 -1.53 2.27 13.38
CA CYS A 147 -0.21 2.67 12.91
C CYS A 147 0.02 2.40 11.42
N PHE A 148 0.64 3.36 10.70
CA PHE A 148 1.14 3.08 9.36
C PHE A 148 2.48 2.36 9.40
N GLU A 149 2.73 1.60 8.33
CA GLU A 149 4.01 1.04 7.97
C GLU A 149 4.71 1.99 6.97
N VAL A 150 5.90 2.49 7.29
CA VAL A 150 6.65 3.41 6.44
C VAL A 150 7.91 2.73 5.93
N TRP A 151 7.98 2.52 4.61
CA TRP A 151 9.10 1.87 3.93
C TRP A 151 9.87 2.86 3.07
N LEU A 152 11.14 3.07 3.39
CA LEU A 152 12.03 3.97 2.68
C LEU A 152 13.15 3.16 2.02
N PHE A 153 13.13 3.06 0.70
CA PHE A 153 14.16 2.35 -0.06
C PHE A 153 15.13 3.37 -0.64
N GLN A 154 16.35 3.38 -0.12
CA GLN A 154 17.38 4.31 -0.58
C GLN A 154 17.89 3.93 -1.97
N GLY A 155 18.26 4.92 -2.77
CA GLY A 155 18.86 4.70 -4.08
C GLY A 155 18.77 5.91 -4.99
N ARG A 156 19.50 5.84 -6.11
CA ARG A 156 19.67 6.91 -7.10
C ARG A 156 19.13 6.55 -8.47
N ASP A 157 18.98 5.27 -8.75
CA ASP A 157 18.65 4.80 -10.10
C ASP A 157 17.75 3.57 -10.10
N TRP A 158 17.27 3.25 -11.30
CA TRP A 158 16.26 2.24 -11.52
C TRP A 158 16.73 0.78 -11.37
N PRO A 159 18.02 0.40 -11.61
CA PRO A 159 18.46 -0.97 -11.36
C PRO A 159 18.29 -1.37 -9.89
N GLN A 160 18.44 -0.42 -8.96
CA GLN A 160 18.19 -0.66 -7.53
C GLN A 160 16.72 -1.02 -7.27
N VAL A 161 15.77 -0.42 -8.00
CA VAL A 161 14.34 -0.81 -7.93
C VAL A 161 14.16 -2.28 -8.28
N VAL A 162 14.85 -2.77 -9.33
CA VAL A 162 14.78 -4.18 -9.72
C VAL A 162 15.36 -5.08 -8.64
N SER A 163 16.49 -4.69 -8.02
CA SER A 163 17.06 -5.40 -6.87
C SER A 163 16.06 -5.49 -5.73
N TYR A 164 15.43 -4.37 -5.34
CA TYR A 164 14.46 -4.37 -4.25
C TYR A 164 13.22 -5.21 -4.53
N VAL A 165 12.77 -5.30 -5.78
CA VAL A 165 11.67 -6.22 -6.14
C VAL A 165 12.07 -7.69 -5.87
N LEU A 166 13.33 -8.06 -6.16
CA LEU A 166 13.84 -9.40 -5.85
C LEU A 166 13.99 -9.60 -4.34
N ASP A 167 14.51 -8.60 -3.63
CA ASP A 167 14.68 -8.65 -2.18
C ASP A 167 13.32 -8.82 -1.48
N ILE A 168 12.29 -8.08 -1.91
CA ILE A 168 10.93 -8.21 -1.38
C ILE A 168 10.35 -9.61 -1.61
N ARG A 169 10.56 -10.18 -2.79
CA ARG A 169 10.11 -11.56 -3.10
C ARG A 169 10.78 -12.61 -2.22
N ASN A 170 12.02 -12.35 -1.81
CA ASN A 170 12.80 -13.22 -0.94
C ASN A 170 12.69 -12.84 0.54
N ALA A 171 11.89 -11.83 0.89
CA ALA A 171 11.82 -11.20 2.21
C ALA A 171 13.17 -10.65 2.74
N ALA A 172 14.17 -10.50 1.87
CA ALA A 172 15.50 -10.01 2.23
C ALA A 172 15.53 -8.48 2.46
N HIS A 173 14.49 -7.76 2.02
CA HIS A 173 14.37 -6.31 2.23
C HIS A 173 14.22 -5.94 3.71
N LEU A 174 13.74 -6.86 4.56
CA LEU A 174 13.55 -6.63 5.99
C LEU A 174 14.87 -6.33 6.73
N ASP A 175 15.96 -6.96 6.29
CA ASP A 175 17.29 -6.82 6.86
C ASP A 175 18.25 -6.00 5.97
N HIS A 176 17.73 -5.41 4.89
CA HIS A 176 18.56 -4.72 3.90
C HIS A 176 19.04 -3.36 4.45
N PRO A 177 20.36 -3.07 4.48
CA PRO A 177 20.92 -1.90 5.16
C PRO A 177 20.49 -0.55 4.54
N GLN A 178 20.05 -0.57 3.29
CA GLN A 178 19.53 0.60 2.56
C GLN A 178 18.00 0.70 2.55
N VAL A 179 17.32 -0.18 3.29
CA VAL A 179 15.88 -0.13 3.50
C VAL A 179 15.63 0.28 4.94
N ARG A 180 14.81 1.31 5.14
CA ARG A 180 14.38 1.73 6.47
C ARG A 180 12.90 1.44 6.61
N TYR A 181 12.57 0.84 7.75
CA TYR A 181 11.22 0.51 8.13
C TYR A 181 10.89 1.23 9.43
N LEU A 182 9.88 2.10 9.39
CA LEU A 182 9.40 2.90 10.50
C LEU A 182 7.90 2.70 10.69
N ARG A 183 7.38 3.07 11.86
CA ARG A 183 5.96 3.00 12.19
C ARG A 183 5.50 4.30 12.84
N GLY A 184 4.39 4.89 12.37
CA GLY A 184 3.81 6.09 12.99
C GLY A 184 2.43 6.46 12.46
N GLN A 185 1.77 7.43 13.09
CA GLN A 185 0.42 7.89 12.71
C GLN A 185 0.43 9.15 11.86
N ARG A 186 1.48 9.97 11.93
CA ARG A 186 1.59 11.20 11.15
C ARG A 186 2.88 11.21 10.36
N ILE A 187 2.75 11.22 9.04
CA ILE A 187 3.87 11.18 8.11
C ILE A 187 3.90 12.48 7.30
N HIS A 188 5.09 13.05 7.18
CA HIS A 188 5.37 14.15 6.27
C HIS A 188 6.55 13.79 5.36
N ILE A 189 6.33 13.87 4.06
CA ILE A 189 7.32 13.61 3.02
C ILE A 189 7.53 14.90 2.24
N HIS A 190 8.74 15.44 2.35
CA HIS A 190 9.23 16.54 1.52
C HIS A 190 10.25 15.99 0.53
N THR A 191 10.23 16.46 -0.72
CA THR A 191 11.25 16.07 -1.71
C THR A 191 11.77 17.27 -2.50
N THR A 192 13.02 17.16 -2.94
CA THR A 192 13.65 18.14 -3.84
C THR A 192 14.23 17.42 -5.06
N PRO A 193 13.74 17.70 -6.29
CA PRO A 193 12.57 18.53 -6.59
C PRO A 193 11.25 17.88 -6.11
N PRO A 194 10.12 18.61 -6.13
CA PRO A 194 8.80 18.01 -5.97
C PRO A 194 8.57 16.92 -7.02
N ILE A 195 8.05 15.77 -6.60
CA ILE A 195 7.76 14.63 -7.47
C ILE A 195 6.32 14.17 -7.29
N ASP A 196 5.80 13.46 -8.30
CA ASP A 196 4.46 12.88 -8.23
C ASP A 196 4.36 11.85 -7.10
N TYR A 197 3.28 11.94 -6.32
CA TYR A 197 2.83 10.88 -5.43
C TYR A 197 1.46 10.38 -5.88
N HIS A 198 1.07 9.23 -5.33
CA HIS A 198 -0.22 8.63 -5.61
C HIS A 198 -0.87 8.08 -4.34
N LEU A 199 -2.20 7.96 -4.38
CA LEU A 199 -3.06 7.45 -3.31
C LEU A 199 -3.79 6.22 -3.85
N ASP A 200 -3.52 5.03 -3.31
CA ASP A 200 -4.11 3.74 -3.75
C ASP A 200 -3.98 3.43 -5.25
N GLY A 201 -2.96 4.00 -5.89
CA GLY A 201 -2.70 3.84 -7.33
C GLY A 201 -3.30 4.93 -8.22
N GLU A 202 -4.01 5.92 -7.65
CA GLU A 202 -4.54 7.07 -8.37
C GLU A 202 -3.63 8.31 -8.17
N PRO A 203 -3.43 9.16 -9.20
CA PRO A 203 -2.60 10.36 -9.08
C PRO A 203 -2.99 11.25 -7.90
N GLY A 204 -2.04 11.50 -7.00
CA GLY A 204 -2.24 12.26 -5.77
C GLY A 204 -1.83 13.73 -5.90
N GLY A 205 -0.95 14.08 -6.83
CA GLY A 205 -0.38 15.42 -6.95
C GLY A 205 1.14 15.34 -6.82
N VAL A 206 1.78 16.43 -6.41
CA VAL A 206 3.22 16.47 -6.15
C VAL A 206 3.49 16.72 -4.69
N THR A 207 4.62 16.24 -4.19
CA THR A 207 5.10 16.51 -2.83
C THR A 207 5.19 18.03 -2.57
N ASP A 208 4.93 18.51 -1.35
CA ASP A 208 4.92 17.76 -0.09
C ASP A 208 3.64 16.94 0.16
N LEU A 209 3.83 15.76 0.76
CA LEU A 209 2.74 14.88 1.20
C LEU A 209 2.70 14.85 2.73
N THR A 210 1.58 15.27 3.30
CA THR A 210 1.28 15.08 4.74
C THR A 210 0.06 14.18 4.88
N THR A 211 0.20 13.09 5.62
CA THR A 211 -0.90 12.16 5.91
C THR A 211 -0.97 11.81 7.38
N VAL A 212 -2.18 11.65 7.89
CA VAL A 212 -2.49 11.27 9.27
C VAL A 212 -3.37 10.03 9.27
N LEU A 213 -3.17 9.15 10.22
CA LEU A 213 -4.00 7.98 10.46
C LEU A 213 -5.32 8.38 11.10
N GLU A 214 -6.40 7.91 10.52
CA GLU A 214 -7.75 7.99 11.08
C GLU A 214 -8.14 6.57 11.54
N PRO A 215 -8.09 6.30 12.86
CA PRO A 215 -8.22 4.95 13.37
C PRO A 215 -9.65 4.45 13.18
N LEU A 216 -9.80 3.19 12.74
CA LEU A 216 -11.07 2.46 12.66
C LEU A 216 -12.17 3.17 11.85
N ALA A 217 -11.78 4.07 10.95
CA ALA A 217 -12.72 4.99 10.29
C ALA A 217 -13.56 4.31 9.19
N LEU A 218 -13.07 3.22 8.58
CA LEU A 218 -13.78 2.52 7.52
C LEU A 218 -14.31 1.17 7.99
N ARG A 219 -15.61 0.91 7.78
CA ARG A 219 -16.21 -0.42 8.00
C ARG A 219 -16.28 -1.19 6.69
N ILE A 220 -15.70 -2.38 6.67
CA ILE A 220 -15.60 -3.26 5.50
C ILE A 220 -16.11 -4.66 5.81
N LEU A 221 -16.62 -5.34 4.79
CA LEU A 221 -17.01 -6.73 4.88
C LEU A 221 -15.81 -7.63 4.57
N VAL A 222 -15.42 -8.44 5.55
CA VAL A 222 -14.23 -9.32 5.50
C VAL A 222 -14.69 -10.78 5.47
N PRO A 223 -14.24 -11.57 4.49
CA PRO A 223 -14.57 -13.00 4.41
C PRO A 223 -13.78 -13.82 5.43
N ASP A 224 -14.25 -15.03 5.73
CA ASP A 224 -13.55 -15.96 6.64
C ASP A 224 -12.21 -16.46 6.08
N SER A 225 -11.96 -16.28 4.78
CA SER A 225 -10.67 -16.57 4.15
C SER A 225 -9.57 -15.57 4.51
N ALA A 226 -9.92 -14.43 5.12
CA ALA A 226 -8.93 -13.43 5.51
C ALA A 226 -7.97 -14.01 6.57
N PRO A 227 -6.66 -13.74 6.48
CA PRO A 227 -5.70 -14.20 7.46
C PRO A 227 -6.11 -13.79 8.89
N PRO A 228 -6.03 -14.70 9.87
CA PRO A 228 -6.56 -14.48 11.21
C PRO A 228 -5.87 -13.32 11.95
N ASN A 229 -4.61 -13.02 11.59
CA ASN A 229 -3.83 -11.94 12.17
C ASN A 229 -3.90 -10.63 11.36
N LEU A 230 -4.74 -10.53 10.33
CA LEU A 230 -4.86 -9.31 9.51
C LEU A 230 -5.47 -8.13 10.29
N PHE A 231 -6.19 -8.47 11.35
CA PHE A 231 -6.84 -7.55 12.25
C PHE A 231 -6.54 -7.95 13.70
N SER A 232 -6.42 -6.96 14.57
CA SER A 232 -6.24 -7.10 16.02
C SER A 232 -7.56 -7.14 16.77
N GLN A 233 -8.61 -6.48 16.27
CA GLN A 233 -9.91 -6.40 16.92
C GLN A 233 -10.90 -7.44 16.37
N PRO A 234 -11.81 -7.97 17.21
CA PRO A 234 -12.86 -8.86 16.75
C PRO A 234 -13.84 -8.12 15.85
N GLY A 235 -14.18 -8.74 14.71
CA GLY A 235 -15.22 -8.22 13.83
C GLY A 235 -16.64 -8.51 14.33
N LEU A 236 -17.61 -7.76 13.82
CA LEU A 236 -19.03 -7.93 14.11
C LEU A 236 -19.65 -8.92 13.11
N ALA A 237 -20.29 -9.97 13.61
CA ALA A 237 -21.00 -10.93 12.76
C ALA A 237 -22.14 -10.26 11.97
N LEU A 238 -22.40 -10.77 10.77
CA LEU A 238 -23.55 -10.34 9.98
C LEU A 238 -24.86 -10.86 10.61
N PRO A 239 -25.95 -10.07 10.61
CA PRO A 239 -27.25 -10.53 11.08
C PRO A 239 -27.72 -11.76 10.28
N GLY A 240 -28.18 -12.80 10.98
CA GLY A 240 -28.78 -13.99 10.34
C GLY A 240 -27.79 -15.07 9.89
N VAL A 241 -26.49 -14.89 10.12
CA VAL A 241 -25.48 -15.95 9.96
C VAL A 241 -25.25 -16.59 11.33
N SER A 242 -25.74 -17.82 11.54
CA SER A 242 -25.40 -18.60 12.73
C SER A 242 -23.99 -19.18 12.57
N PRO A 243 -23.20 -19.29 13.66
CA PRO A 243 -21.83 -19.80 13.62
C PRO A 243 -21.74 -21.26 13.18
#